data_AF-A0A0J7KQB1-F1
#
_entry.id   AF-A0A0J7KQB1-F1
#
_cell.length_a   1.000
_cell.length_b   1.000
_cell.length_c   1.000
_cell.angle_alpha   90.00
_cell.angle_beta   90.00
_cell.angle_gamma   90.00
#
_symmetry.space_group_name_H-M   'P 1'
#
loop_
_entity.id
_entity.type
_entity.pdbx_description
1 polymer ?
#
loop_
_entity_poly.entity_id
_entity_poly.type
_entity_poly.pdbx_seq_one_letter_code
_entity_poly.pdbx_strand_id
1 'polypeptide(L)'
;MLRRNQKALLYCQLFGVSEEDESQIFVKFFKFHKCYDLIPTSAKLVVFDTHLLVKKAFFALVYNGVRAAPLWDSSRQQFVGMLTITDFIKILQMYYTSPSVTMDELEEHELDTWRSKIFFFKI
;
A
#
# COMPACT_ATOMS: atom_id res chain seq x y z
N MET A 1 -6.86 -11.83 51.18
CA MET A 1 -5.93 -11.50 50.07
C MET A 1 -6.39 -12.19 48.78
N LEU A 2 -7.59 -11.87 48.28
CA LEU A 2 -8.18 -12.43 47.04
C LEU A 2 -9.07 -11.35 46.40
N ARG A 3 -8.44 -10.41 45.70
CA ARG A 3 -9.08 -9.60 44.66
C ARG A 3 -8.32 -9.84 43.35
N ARG A 4 -8.31 -11.09 42.89
CA ARG A 4 -7.93 -11.40 41.52
C ARG A 4 -9.06 -10.91 40.62
N ASN A 5 -8.86 -9.71 40.10
CA ASN A 5 -9.48 -9.08 38.93
C ASN A 5 -10.79 -9.69 38.40
N GLN A 6 -11.92 -9.27 38.98
CA GLN A 6 -13.26 -9.49 38.40
C GLN A 6 -13.40 -8.99 36.94
N LYS A 7 -12.52 -8.07 36.49
CA LYS A 7 -12.47 -7.64 35.08
C LYS A 7 -12.05 -8.73 34.10
N ALA A 8 -11.16 -9.64 34.51
CA ALA A 8 -10.72 -10.74 33.64
C ALA A 8 -11.82 -11.80 33.45
N LEU A 9 -12.57 -12.09 34.53
CA LEU A 9 -13.73 -12.98 34.51
C LEU A 9 -14.87 -12.44 33.63
N LEU A 10 -15.12 -11.13 33.67
CA LEU A 10 -16.11 -10.48 32.80
C LEU A 10 -15.72 -10.58 31.31
N TYR A 11 -14.41 -10.53 31.01
CA TYR A 11 -13.87 -10.68 29.67
C TYR A 11 -14.06 -12.10 29.11
N CYS A 12 -13.83 -13.15 29.92
CA CYS A 12 -14.08 -14.53 29.49
C CYS A 12 -15.57 -14.83 29.26
N GLN A 13 -16.46 -14.29 30.10
CA GLN A 13 -17.90 -14.56 30.02
C GLN A 13 -18.62 -13.86 28.87
N LEU A 14 -18.17 -12.66 28.46
CA LEU A 14 -18.82 -11.92 27.35
C LEU A 14 -18.44 -12.44 25.96
N PHE A 15 -17.35 -13.19 25.81
CA PHE A 15 -16.78 -13.54 24.50
C PHE A 15 -16.51 -15.04 24.28
N GLY A 16 -16.92 -15.92 25.19
CA GLY A 16 -16.80 -17.37 24.99
C GLY A 16 -15.36 -17.86 24.87
N VAL A 17 -14.44 -17.28 25.64
CA VAL A 17 -13.02 -17.63 25.59
C VAL A 17 -12.71 -18.65 26.69
N SER A 18 -12.47 -19.90 26.31
CA SER A 18 -11.73 -20.86 27.15
C SER A 18 -10.29 -20.36 27.31
N GLU A 19 -9.73 -20.52 28.52
CA GLU A 19 -8.30 -20.32 28.75
C GLU A 19 -7.53 -21.22 27.77
N GLU A 20 -6.53 -20.64 27.10
CA GLU A 20 -5.55 -21.32 26.25
C GLU A 20 -6.05 -21.80 24.88
N ASP A 21 -6.17 -20.83 23.96
CA ASP A 21 -5.73 -21.11 22.60
C ASP A 21 -4.71 -20.03 22.22
N GLU A 22 -3.43 -20.29 22.50
CA GLU A 22 -2.32 -19.40 22.14
C GLU A 22 -2.35 -19.07 20.63
N SER A 23 -2.89 -19.98 19.82
CA SER A 23 -3.05 -19.76 18.37
C SER A 23 -4.00 -18.60 18.02
N GLN A 24 -4.88 -18.19 18.95
CA GLN A 24 -5.84 -17.10 18.75
C GLN A 24 -5.37 -15.74 19.28
N ILE A 25 -4.16 -15.63 19.84
CA ILE A 25 -3.65 -14.36 20.39
C ILE A 25 -3.60 -13.29 19.31
N PHE A 26 -3.05 -13.60 18.12
CA PHE A 26 -2.98 -12.65 17.01
C PHE A 26 -4.36 -12.27 16.46
N VAL A 27 -5.30 -13.23 16.38
CA VAL A 27 -6.66 -12.97 15.90
C VAL A 27 -7.38 -12.00 16.84
N LYS A 28 -7.27 -12.21 18.14
CA LYS A 28 -7.83 -11.29 19.14
C LYS A 28 -7.16 -9.92 19.05
N PHE A 29 -5.83 -9.88 18.96
CA PHE A 29 -5.08 -8.64 18.82
C PHE A 29 -5.54 -7.80 17.62
N PHE A 30 -5.63 -8.39 16.42
CA PHE A 30 -6.09 -7.68 15.21
C PHE A 30 -7.58 -7.33 15.24
N LYS A 31 -8.41 -8.04 16.02
CA LYS A 31 -9.82 -7.65 16.24
C LYS A 31 -9.95 -6.40 17.11
N PHE A 32 -9.02 -6.17 18.04
CA PHE A 32 -9.08 -5.07 18.99
C PHE A 32 -8.30 -3.82 18.57
N HIS A 33 -7.43 -3.89 17.56
CA HIS A 33 -6.67 -2.76 17.04
C HIS A 33 -7.09 -2.41 15.62
N LYS A 34 -7.34 -1.12 15.36
CA LYS A 34 -7.67 -0.60 14.03
C LYS A 34 -6.38 -0.20 13.31
N CYS A 35 -6.42 -0.13 11.97
CA CYS A 35 -5.26 0.33 11.19
C CYS A 35 -4.79 1.75 11.57
N TYR A 36 -5.71 2.60 12.05
CA TYR A 36 -5.36 3.93 12.55
C TYR A 36 -4.45 3.90 13.77
N ASP A 37 -4.55 2.86 14.61
CA ASP A 37 -3.71 2.69 15.79
C ASP A 37 -2.26 2.33 15.41
N LEU A 38 -2.05 1.86 14.17
CA LEU A 38 -0.73 1.54 13.62
C LEU A 38 -0.04 2.74 12.95
N ILE A 39 -0.78 3.82 12.66
CA ILE A 39 -0.22 5.02 12.03
C ILE A 39 0.55 5.79 13.12
N PRO A 40 1.86 6.09 12.92
CA PRO A 40 2.61 6.88 13.89
C PRO A 40 2.04 8.30 13.99
N THR A 41 2.30 8.98 15.10
CA THR A 41 1.83 10.35 15.35
C THR A 41 2.16 11.32 14.21
N SER A 42 3.26 11.08 13.51
CA SER A 42 3.61 11.77 12.26
C SER A 42 4.13 10.77 11.23
N ALA A 43 3.62 10.84 10.01
CA ALA A 43 4.08 10.04 8.88
C ALA A 43 4.26 10.90 7.62
N LYS A 44 5.17 10.49 6.75
CA LYS A 44 5.31 11.06 5.41
C LYS A 44 4.58 10.16 4.42
N LEU A 45 3.68 10.73 3.63
CA LEU A 45 2.98 10.06 2.54
C LEU A 45 3.44 10.66 1.20
N VAL A 46 3.82 9.81 0.26
CA VAL A 46 4.15 10.20 -1.12
C VAL A 46 2.98 9.80 -2.00
N VAL A 47 2.45 10.75 -2.76
CA VAL A 47 1.35 10.54 -3.73
C VAL A 47 1.81 11.11 -5.06
N PHE A 48 1.50 10.42 -6.16
CA PHE A 48 1.80 10.89 -7.50
C PHE A 48 0.54 11.23 -8.27
N ASP A 49 0.62 12.32 -9.03
CA ASP A 49 -0.40 12.65 -10.02
C ASP A 49 -0.29 11.71 -11.23
N THR A 50 -1.41 11.38 -11.86
CA THR A 50 -1.46 10.53 -13.07
C THR A 50 -0.70 11.12 -14.26
N HIS A 51 -0.53 12.44 -14.32
CA HIS A 51 0.23 13.14 -15.37
C HIS A 51 1.74 13.19 -15.08
N LEU A 52 2.21 12.61 -13.97
CA LEU A 52 3.64 12.53 -13.69
C LEU A 52 4.32 11.55 -14.67
N LEU A 53 5.49 11.94 -15.17
CA LEU A 53 6.30 11.07 -16.04
C LEU A 53 6.79 9.83 -15.29
N VAL A 54 6.82 8.69 -15.98
CA VAL A 54 7.26 7.39 -15.43
C VAL A 54 8.68 7.47 -14.84
N LYS A 55 9.62 8.12 -15.54
CA LYS A 55 11.00 8.31 -15.05
C LYS A 55 11.03 9.09 -13.74
N LYS A 56 10.28 10.19 -13.65
CA LYS A 56 10.22 11.03 -12.45
C LYS A 56 9.60 10.28 -11.29
N ALA A 57 8.53 9.51 -11.55
CA ALA A 57 7.90 8.67 -10.54
C ALA A 57 8.87 7.61 -10.00
N PHE A 58 9.66 6.96 -10.87
CA PHE A 58 10.68 5.99 -10.46
C PHE A 58 11.72 6.61 -9.52
N PHE A 59 12.35 7.72 -9.93
CA PHE A 59 13.35 8.39 -9.09
C PHE A 59 12.76 8.93 -7.79
N ALA A 60 11.51 9.41 -7.82
CA ALA A 60 10.83 9.88 -6.63
C ALA A 60 10.62 8.74 -5.62
N LEU A 61 10.26 7.53 -6.04
CA LEU A 61 10.17 6.38 -5.13
C LEU A 61 11.52 6.05 -4.49
N VAL A 62 12.59 5.99 -5.29
CA VAL A 62 13.96 5.71 -4.82
C VAL A 62 14.42 6.77 -3.82
N TYR A 63 14.27 8.05 -4.17
CA TYR A 63 14.67 9.18 -3.33
C TYR A 63 13.91 9.21 -1.99
N ASN A 64 12.62 8.86 -2.02
CA ASN A 64 11.81 8.82 -0.81
C ASN A 64 11.91 7.50 -0.03
N GLY A 65 12.66 6.51 -0.53
CA GLY A 65 12.83 5.21 0.12
C GLY A 65 11.55 4.37 0.20
N VAL A 66 10.57 4.63 -0.68
CA VAL A 66 9.28 3.93 -0.68
C VAL A 66 9.17 2.98 -1.88
N ARG A 67 8.47 1.85 -1.71
CA ARG A 67 8.31 0.83 -2.76
C ARG A 67 7.00 0.96 -3.56
N ALA A 68 6.10 1.80 -3.09
CA ALA A 68 4.83 2.08 -3.71
C ALA A 68 4.33 3.47 -3.32
N ALA A 69 3.49 4.05 -4.16
CA ALA A 69 2.81 5.32 -3.89
C ALA A 69 1.38 5.28 -4.46
N PRO A 70 0.38 5.87 -3.78
CA PRO A 70 -0.93 6.08 -4.36
C PRO A 70 -0.88 6.98 -5.60
N LEU A 71 -1.77 6.69 -6.54
CA LEU A 71 -2.02 7.50 -7.73
C LEU A 71 -3.25 8.38 -7.52
N TRP A 72 -3.09 9.67 -7.73
CA TRP A 72 -4.12 10.68 -7.67
C TRP A 72 -4.45 11.19 -9.07
N ASP A 73 -5.73 11.14 -9.42
CA ASP A 73 -6.25 11.67 -10.67
C ASP A 73 -6.81 13.07 -10.39
N SER A 74 -6.04 14.10 -10.74
CA SER A 74 -6.44 15.49 -10.50
C SER A 74 -7.65 15.92 -11.32
N SER A 75 -7.91 15.30 -12.47
CA SER A 75 -9.09 15.62 -13.27
C SER A 75 -10.38 15.12 -12.60
N ARG A 76 -10.34 13.92 -12.01
CA ARG A 76 -11.49 13.28 -11.36
C ARG A 76 -11.51 13.42 -9.83
N GLN A 77 -10.51 14.09 -9.26
CA GLN A 77 -10.34 14.33 -7.83
C GLN A 77 -10.48 13.06 -6.98
N GLN A 78 -9.79 11.97 -7.38
CA GLN A 78 -9.88 10.70 -6.68
C GLN A 78 -8.59 9.89 -6.75
N PHE A 79 -8.42 8.99 -5.77
CA PHE A 79 -7.40 7.95 -5.83
C PHE A 79 -7.83 6.85 -6.79
N VAL A 80 -6.90 6.44 -7.65
CA VAL A 80 -7.20 5.57 -8.79
C VAL A 80 -6.42 4.26 -8.81
N GLY A 81 -5.55 4.09 -7.82
CA GLY A 81 -4.77 2.87 -7.60
C GLY A 81 -3.46 3.17 -6.89
N MET A 82 -2.58 2.19 -6.86
CA MET A 82 -1.19 2.34 -6.41
C MET A 82 -0.21 2.01 -7.53
N LEU A 83 0.83 2.84 -7.63
CA LEU A 83 2.02 2.56 -8.41
C LEU A 83 3.01 1.78 -7.56
N THR A 84 3.46 0.63 -8.05
CA THR A 84 4.38 -0.27 -7.36
C THR A 84 5.58 -0.62 -8.24
N ILE A 85 6.64 -1.18 -7.65
CA ILE A 85 7.80 -1.70 -8.39
C ILE A 85 7.38 -2.70 -9.49
N THR A 86 6.35 -3.52 -9.23
CA THR A 86 5.83 -4.49 -10.19
C THR A 86 5.27 -3.82 -11.45
N ASP A 87 4.68 -2.63 -11.30
CA ASP A 87 4.15 -1.88 -12.44
C ASP A 87 5.29 -1.39 -13.34
N PHE A 88 6.40 -0.92 -12.77
CA PHE A 88 7.59 -0.58 -13.55
C PHE A 88 8.15 -1.78 -14.32
N ILE A 89 8.21 -2.96 -13.69
CA ILE A 89 8.65 -4.18 -14.38
C ILE A 89 7.75 -4.48 -15.58
N LYS A 90 6.43 -4.35 -15.42
CA LYS A 90 5.46 -4.56 -16.50
C LYS A 90 5.59 -3.51 -17.61
N ILE A 91 5.77 -2.23 -17.26
CA ILE A 91 6.02 -1.16 -18.23
C ILE A 91 7.24 -1.50 -19.08
N LEU A 92 8.36 -1.88 -18.43
CA LEU A 92 9.60 -2.24 -19.12
C LEU A 92 9.41 -3.48 -20.00
N GLN A 93 8.73 -4.51 -19.52
CA GLN A 93 8.44 -5.72 -20.30
C GLN A 93 7.57 -5.44 -21.53
N MET A 94 6.60 -4.54 -21.43
CA MET A 94 5.75 -4.17 -22.57
C MET A 94 6.45 -3.26 -23.57
N TYR A 95 7.35 -2.39 -23.10
CA TYR A 95 8.09 -1.47 -23.97
C TYR A 95 9.26 -2.18 -24.66
N TYR A 96 9.93 -3.10 -23.98
CA TYR A 96 11.11 -3.80 -24.49
C TYR A 96 10.74 -4.86 -25.54
N THR A 97 10.63 -4.43 -26.80
CA THR A 97 10.29 -5.29 -27.95
C THR A 97 11.53 -5.82 -28.68
N SER A 98 12.65 -5.09 -28.64
CA SER A 98 13.92 -5.45 -29.29
C SER A 98 15.10 -4.81 -28.54
N PRO A 99 16.28 -5.46 -28.47
CA PRO A 99 17.49 -4.89 -27.86
C PRO A 99 18.00 -3.61 -28.52
N SER A 100 17.44 -3.20 -29.67
CA SER A 100 17.77 -1.95 -30.36
C SER A 100 16.96 -0.74 -29.89
N VAL A 101 15.96 -0.93 -29.01
CA VAL A 101 15.09 0.16 -28.54
C VAL A 101 15.75 0.87 -27.36
N THR A 102 15.99 2.18 -27.52
CA THR A 102 16.53 3.05 -26.47
C THR A 102 15.43 3.39 -25.46
N MET A 103 15.77 3.41 -24.17
CA MET A 103 14.80 3.70 -23.09
C MET A 103 14.33 5.15 -23.06
N ASP A 104 14.95 6.04 -23.83
CA ASP A 104 14.73 7.49 -23.77
C ASP A 104 13.28 7.89 -24.08
N GLU A 105 12.57 7.19 -24.97
CA GLU A 105 11.17 7.55 -25.29
C GLU A 105 10.20 7.13 -24.19
N LEU A 106 10.49 6.02 -23.48
CA LEU A 106 9.66 5.56 -22.37
C LEU A 106 9.66 6.55 -21.20
N GLU A 107 10.75 7.28 -21.06
CA GLU A 107 10.95 8.27 -20.01
C GLU A 107 10.03 9.50 -20.14
N GLU A 108 9.58 9.80 -21.35
CA GLU A 108 8.68 10.90 -21.68
C GLU A 108 7.19 10.51 -21.58
N HIS A 109 6.87 9.25 -21.29
CA HIS A 109 5.49 8.82 -21.08
C HIS A 109 4.98 9.18 -19.67
N GLU A 110 3.73 9.61 -19.60
CA GLU A 110 3.00 9.81 -18.34
C GLU A 110 2.54 8.46 -17.75
N LEU A 111 2.27 8.45 -16.45
CA LEU A 111 1.67 7.28 -15.78
C LEU A 111 0.29 6.95 -16.35
N ASP A 112 -0.49 7.95 -16.75
CA ASP A 112 -1.82 7.76 -17.32
C ASP A 112 -1.80 6.97 -18.64
N THR A 113 -0.75 7.13 -19.45
CA THR A 113 -0.54 6.37 -20.71
C THR A 113 -0.61 4.85 -20.49
N TRP A 114 -0.16 4.39 -19.33
CA TRP A 114 -0.07 2.97 -18.99
C TRP A 114 -1.28 2.48 -18.19
N ARG A 115 -2.13 3.38 -17.70
CA ARG A 115 -3.24 3.06 -16.80
C ARG A 115 -4.30 2.16 -17.41
N SER A 116 -4.57 2.26 -18.71
CA SER A 116 -5.50 1.36 -19.41
C SER A 116 -4.88 -0.01 -19.73
N LYS A 117 -3.55 -0.11 -19.71
CA LYS A 117 -2.80 -1.31 -20.11
C LYS A 117 -2.30 -2.11 -18.90
N ILE A 118 -2.12 -1.45 -17.76
CA ILE A 118 -1.58 -2.02 -16.53
C ILE A 118 -2.65 -1.92 -15.45
N PHE A 119 -2.95 -3.06 -14.85
CA PHE A 119 -3.68 -3.08 -13.59
C PHE A 119 -2.77 -2.52 -12.49
N PHE A 120 -2.78 -1.20 -12.30
CA PHE A 120 -2.42 -0.62 -11.01
C PHE A 120 -3.30 -1.28 -9.95
N PHE A 121 -2.71 -1.61 -8.79
CA PHE A 121 -3.47 -2.23 -7.72
C PHE A 121 -4.61 -1.29 -7.32
N LYS A 122 -5.85 -1.70 -7.59
CA LYS A 122 -7.05 -0.97 -7.16
C LYS A 122 -7.15 -1.13 -5.66
N ILE A 123 -7.03 -0.01 -4.95
CA ILE A 123 -7.31 0.09 -3.52
C ILE A 123 -8.81 -0.06 -3.29
#